data_AF-A0A937Q4B3-F1
#
_entry.id   AF-A0A937Q4B3-F1
#
_cell.length_a   1.000
_cell.length_b   1.000
_cell.length_c   1.000
_cell.angle_alpha   90.00
_cell.angle_beta   90.00
_cell.angle_gamma   90.00
#
_symmetry.space_group_name_H-M   'P 1'
#
loop_
_entity.id
_entity.type
_entity.pdbx_description
1 polymer ?
#
loop_
_entity_poly.entity_id
_entity_poly.type
_entity_poly.pdbx_seq_one_letter_code
_entity_poly.pdbx_strand_id
1 'polypeptide(L)'
;MSSYINKYFGEWQDEEGNRLIIRIINDRTAAISFFSGNDKKPILRPWFEDKPSTDMVGKYYPEEGPELVVELWKPGKEFSLHLSFSIDIEFSKEIYDSIVPAISRYEDDDFLDQYYSLFGPLKQFAKNDAEQAR
;
A
#
# COMPACT_ATOMS: atom_id res chain seq x y z
N MET A 1 -6.10 21.86 -9.23
CA MET A 1 -5.48 21.62 -7.92
C MET A 1 -5.03 20.17 -7.89
N SER A 2 -3.76 19.89 -7.70
CA SER A 2 -3.29 18.52 -7.43
C SER A 2 -3.65 18.18 -5.98
N SER A 3 -4.51 17.18 -5.77
CA SER A 3 -4.78 16.66 -4.42
C SER A 3 -3.53 15.94 -3.90
N TYR A 4 -3.27 15.99 -2.59
CA TYR A 4 -2.13 15.30 -1.96
C TYR A 4 -2.12 13.80 -2.27
N ILE A 5 -3.30 13.20 -2.44
CA ILE A 5 -3.45 11.79 -2.82
C ILE A 5 -2.71 11.44 -4.13
N ASN A 6 -2.50 12.41 -5.03
CA ASN A 6 -1.78 12.18 -6.28
C ASN A 6 -0.31 11.80 -6.08
N LYS A 7 0.28 12.08 -4.91
CA LYS A 7 1.63 11.63 -4.57
C LYS A 7 1.75 10.11 -4.57
N TYR A 8 0.67 9.40 -4.22
CA TYR A 8 0.63 7.93 -4.19
C TYR A 8 0.51 7.31 -5.59
N PHE A 9 0.17 8.08 -6.62
CA PHE A 9 -0.02 7.54 -7.96
C PHE A 9 1.27 6.90 -8.51
N GLY A 10 1.15 5.67 -8.99
CA GLY A 10 2.23 4.97 -9.69
C GLY A 10 2.38 3.52 -9.29
N GLU A 11 3.49 2.94 -9.73
CA GLU A 11 3.98 1.63 -9.34
C GLU A 11 5.11 1.81 -8.32
N TRP A 12 5.07 1.02 -7.26
CA TRP A 12 6.04 1.06 -6.17
C TRP A 12 6.52 -0.34 -5.87
N GLN A 13 7.79 -0.48 -5.49
CA GLN A 13 8.39 -1.77 -5.22
C GLN A 13 9.30 -1.69 -3.99
N ASP A 14 9.27 -2.73 -3.17
CA ASP A 14 10.20 -2.90 -2.05
C ASP A 14 11.44 -3.72 -2.45
N GLU A 15 12.38 -3.87 -1.52
CA GLU A 15 13.61 -4.65 -1.71
C GLU A 15 13.37 -6.15 -1.93
N GLU A 16 12.23 -6.68 -1.49
CA GLU A 16 11.84 -8.08 -1.67
C GLU A 16 11.12 -8.31 -3.01
N GLY A 17 10.91 -7.23 -3.78
CA GLY A 17 10.23 -7.26 -5.06
C GLY A 17 8.70 -7.25 -4.94
N ASN A 18 8.14 -7.11 -3.73
CA ASN A 18 6.71 -6.87 -3.57
C ASN A 18 6.35 -5.57 -4.27
N ARG A 19 5.16 -5.55 -4.86
CA ARG A 19 4.76 -4.44 -5.72
C ARG A 19 3.39 -3.90 -5.34
N LEU A 20 3.32 -2.59 -5.22
CA LEU A 20 2.09 -1.82 -5.10
C LEU A 20 1.81 -1.08 -6.39
N ILE A 21 0.58 -1.21 -6.91
CA ILE A 21 0.08 -0.39 -8.01
C ILE A 21 -1.07 0.45 -7.46
N ILE A 22 -0.94 1.77 -7.54
CA ILE A 22 -1.92 2.72 -7.00
C ILE A 22 -2.45 3.60 -8.13
N ARG A 23 -3.77 3.54 -8.33
CA ARG A 23 -4.50 4.34 -9.32
C ARG A 23 -5.45 5.28 -8.62
N ILE A 24 -5.33 6.58 -8.86
CA ILE A 24 -6.22 7.59 -8.26
C ILE A 24 -7.54 7.62 -9.02
N ILE A 25 -8.65 7.49 -8.30
CA ILE A 25 -10.00 7.56 -8.86
C ILE A 25 -10.52 9.00 -8.74
N ASN A 26 -10.36 9.60 -7.56
CA ASN A 26 -10.70 10.99 -7.29
C ASN A 26 -9.84 11.52 -6.12
N ASP A 27 -10.19 12.70 -5.60
CA ASP A 27 -9.46 13.38 -4.53
C ASP A 27 -9.52 12.68 -3.16
N ARG A 28 -10.38 11.66 -2.99
CA ARG A 28 -10.59 10.89 -1.75
C ARG A 28 -10.46 9.38 -1.91
N THR A 29 -10.37 8.86 -3.14
CA THR A 29 -10.32 7.41 -3.36
C THR A 29 -9.27 7.00 -4.39
N ALA A 30 -8.70 5.82 -4.15
CA ALA A 30 -7.77 5.15 -5.03
C ALA A 30 -8.08 3.65 -5.11
N ALA A 31 -7.63 3.01 -6.19
CA ALA A 31 -7.59 1.56 -6.33
C ALA A 31 -6.14 1.07 -6.11
N ILE A 32 -5.96 0.12 -5.21
CA ILE A 32 -4.67 -0.43 -4.81
C ILE A 32 -4.62 -1.91 -5.17
N SER A 33 -3.56 -2.31 -5.85
CA SER A 33 -3.23 -3.71 -6.08
C SER A 33 -1.88 -4.06 -5.47
N PHE A 34 -1.81 -5.16 -4.73
CA PHE A 34 -0.60 -5.67 -4.07
C PHE A 34 -0.22 -7.02 -4.66
N PHE A 35 1.01 -7.13 -5.15
CA PHE A 35 1.59 -8.34 -5.72
C PHE A 35 2.78 -8.81 -4.90
N SER A 36 2.90 -10.11 -4.67
CA SER A 36 4.07 -10.68 -4.01
C SER A 36 5.29 -10.63 -4.93
N GLY A 37 6.46 -10.32 -4.38
CA GLY A 37 7.73 -10.36 -5.12
C GLY A 37 8.14 -11.77 -5.54
N ASN A 38 7.68 -12.80 -4.82
CA ASN A 38 8.09 -14.19 -5.05
C ASN A 38 7.55 -14.75 -6.38
N ASP A 39 6.25 -14.60 -6.62
CA ASP A 39 5.57 -15.20 -7.78
C ASP A 39 4.91 -14.16 -8.70
N LYS A 40 5.03 -12.87 -8.36
CA LYS A 40 4.44 -11.72 -9.07
C LYS A 40 2.91 -11.78 -9.19
N LYS A 41 2.25 -12.61 -8.38
CA LYS A 41 0.79 -12.73 -8.35
C LYS A 41 0.21 -11.84 -7.25
N PRO A 42 -1.06 -11.43 -7.38
CA PRO A 42 -1.77 -10.79 -6.29
C PRO A 42 -1.76 -11.68 -5.06
N ILE A 43 -1.50 -11.09 -3.89
CA ILE A 43 -1.67 -11.81 -2.63
C ILE A 43 -3.15 -12.21 -2.50
N LEU A 44 -3.39 -13.49 -2.27
CA LEU A 44 -4.72 -13.97 -1.89
C LEU A 44 -4.97 -13.65 -0.41
N ARG A 45 -6.20 -13.32 -0.07
CA ARG A 45 -6.61 -12.98 1.30
C ARG A 45 -7.47 -14.09 1.88
N PRO A 46 -6.89 -15.12 2.54
CA PRO A 46 -7.65 -16.26 3.08
C PRO A 46 -8.80 -15.88 4.01
N TRP A 47 -8.63 -14.86 4.85
CA TRP A 47 -9.68 -14.32 5.73
C TRP A 47 -10.84 -13.67 4.96
N PHE A 48 -10.65 -13.41 3.66
CA PHE A 48 -11.65 -12.85 2.78
C PHE A 48 -11.90 -13.72 1.55
N GLU A 49 -12.15 -15.01 1.79
CA GLU A 49 -12.60 -15.95 0.74
C GLU A 49 -11.58 -16.06 -0.41
N ASP A 50 -10.29 -16.03 -0.06
CA ASP A 50 -9.14 -16.03 -0.98
C ASP A 50 -9.22 -14.96 -2.07
N LYS A 51 -9.92 -13.84 -1.81
CA LYS A 51 -10.00 -12.75 -2.78
C LYS A 51 -8.62 -12.16 -3.04
N PRO A 52 -8.26 -11.95 -4.32
CA PRO A 52 -6.99 -11.32 -4.66
C PRO A 52 -6.93 -9.89 -4.12
N SER A 53 -5.72 -9.46 -3.79
CA SER A 53 -5.40 -8.10 -3.38
C SER A 53 -5.28 -7.17 -4.58
N THR A 54 -6.27 -7.20 -5.47
CA THR A 54 -6.37 -6.37 -6.68
C THR A 54 -7.52 -5.39 -6.56
N ASP A 55 -7.29 -4.16 -6.99
CA ASP A 55 -8.28 -3.07 -7.02
C ASP A 55 -9.03 -2.88 -5.70
N MET A 56 -8.30 -3.06 -4.59
CA MET A 56 -8.80 -2.77 -3.26
C MET A 56 -9.01 -1.27 -3.11
N VAL A 57 -10.13 -0.89 -2.48
CA VAL A 57 -10.46 0.52 -2.30
C VAL A 57 -9.61 1.10 -1.19
N GLY A 58 -8.83 2.12 -1.54
CA GLY A 58 -8.16 3.01 -0.59
C GLY A 58 -8.93 4.30 -0.43
N LYS A 59 -9.02 4.79 0.79
CA LYS A 59 -9.65 6.05 1.15
C LYS A 59 -8.63 7.00 1.74
N TYR A 60 -8.73 8.26 1.34
CA TYR A 60 -7.89 9.34 1.79
C TYR A 60 -8.75 10.39 2.49
N TYR A 61 -8.41 10.67 3.75
CA TYR A 61 -9.10 11.63 4.60
C TYR A 61 -8.12 12.73 4.99
N PRO A 62 -8.00 13.82 4.18
CA PRO A 62 -7.02 14.88 4.44
C PRO A 62 -7.22 15.57 5.80
N GLU A 63 -8.43 15.51 6.35
CA GLU A 63 -8.78 15.95 7.70
C GLU A 63 -8.19 15.09 8.82
N GLU A 64 -7.89 13.82 8.57
CA GLU A 64 -7.36 12.86 9.56
C GLU A 64 -5.84 12.66 9.43
N GLY A 65 -5.28 12.87 8.24
CA GLY A 65 -3.85 12.79 8.03
C GLY A 65 -3.47 12.58 6.56
N PRO A 66 -2.16 12.43 6.28
CA PRO A 66 -1.67 12.21 4.94
C PRO A 66 -1.84 10.75 4.46
N GLU A 67 -2.30 9.83 5.32
CA GLU A 67 -2.36 8.39 5.04
C GLU A 67 -3.45 8.00 4.05
N LEU A 68 -3.12 7.06 3.17
CA LEU A 68 -4.08 6.34 2.34
C LEU A 68 -4.41 5.00 2.99
N VAL A 69 -5.65 4.82 3.42
CA VAL A 69 -6.10 3.63 4.17
C VAL A 69 -6.83 2.68 3.25
N VAL A 70 -6.31 1.45 3.13
CA VAL A 70 -6.81 0.40 2.22
C VAL A 70 -7.49 -0.70 3.02
N GLU A 71 -8.74 -1.00 2.68
CA GLU A 71 -9.49 -2.05 3.37
C GLU A 71 -9.09 -3.45 2.88
N LEU A 72 -8.52 -4.26 3.78
CA LEU A 72 -8.03 -5.60 3.47
C LEU A 72 -9.11 -6.68 3.66
N TRP A 73 -10.24 -6.37 4.28
CA TRP A 73 -11.30 -7.34 4.52
C TRP A 73 -12.67 -6.88 4.00
N LYS A 74 -13.65 -6.73 4.88
CA LYS A 74 -15.01 -6.25 4.57
C LYS A 74 -15.25 -4.90 5.25
N PRO A 75 -16.17 -4.08 4.74
CA PRO A 75 -16.53 -2.83 5.38
C PRO A 75 -16.94 -3.05 6.84
N GLY A 76 -16.34 -2.28 7.75
CA GLY A 76 -16.62 -2.33 9.19
C GLY A 76 -15.89 -3.43 9.97
N LYS A 77 -14.91 -4.12 9.36
CA LYS A 77 -14.05 -5.09 10.04
C LYS A 77 -12.68 -4.57 10.46
N GLU A 78 -12.37 -3.31 10.12
CA GLU A 78 -11.15 -2.57 10.49
C GLU A 78 -9.82 -3.32 10.32
N PHE A 79 -9.74 -4.29 9.40
CA PHE A 79 -8.47 -4.82 8.95
C PHE A 79 -7.97 -4.02 7.76
N SER A 80 -6.93 -3.23 7.96
CA SER A 80 -6.53 -2.18 7.03
C SER A 80 -5.03 -2.13 6.80
N LEU A 81 -4.65 -1.82 5.57
CA LEU A 81 -3.29 -1.46 5.17
C LEU A 81 -3.21 0.07 5.07
N HIS A 82 -2.39 0.66 5.91
CA HIS A 82 -2.09 2.08 5.94
C HIS A 82 -0.87 2.34 5.05
N LEU A 83 -0.99 3.28 4.12
CA LEU A 83 0.10 3.70 3.25
C LEU A 83 0.44 5.16 3.56
N SER A 84 1.64 5.38 4.09
CA SER A 84 2.16 6.70 4.42
C SER A 84 3.19 7.14 3.39
N PHE A 85 2.95 8.26 2.72
CA PHE A 85 3.94 8.87 1.85
C PHE A 85 5.05 9.54 2.68
N SER A 86 6.29 9.14 2.42
CA SER A 86 7.49 9.75 3.00
C SER A 86 8.43 10.21 1.89
N ILE A 87 9.35 11.09 2.26
CA ILE A 87 10.47 11.50 1.43
C ILE A 87 11.72 11.01 2.16
N ASP A 88 12.38 10.00 1.61
CA ASP A 88 13.59 9.45 2.21
C ASP A 88 14.83 10.11 1.62
N ILE A 89 15.84 10.27 2.47
CA ILE A 89 17.14 10.85 2.13
C ILE A 89 18.18 9.78 2.41
N GLU A 90 18.72 9.19 1.35
CA GLU A 90 19.85 8.26 1.50
C GLU A 90 21.17 8.99 1.76
N PHE A 91 22.15 8.26 2.29
CA PHE A 91 23.50 8.79 2.58
C PHE A 91 24.20 9.41 1.35
N SER A 92 23.74 9.09 0.13
CA SER A 92 24.16 9.69 -1.14
C SER A 92 23.60 11.09 -1.41
N LYS A 93 22.68 11.61 -0.57
CA LYS A 93 21.84 12.80 -0.76
C LYS A 93 20.82 12.69 -1.90
N GLU A 94 20.58 11.50 -2.41
CA GLU A 94 19.45 11.28 -3.30
C GLU A 94 18.16 11.29 -2.48
N ILE A 95 17.21 12.10 -2.95
CA ILE A 95 15.88 12.21 -2.38
C ILE A 95 14.96 11.38 -3.27
N TYR A 96 14.26 10.41 -2.68
CA TYR A 96 13.26 9.65 -3.40
C TYR A 96 11.94 9.58 -2.64
N ASP A 97 10.86 9.51 -3.42
CA ASP A 97 9.53 9.27 -2.91
C ASP A 97 9.44 7.84 -2.40
N SER A 98 8.86 7.67 -1.21
CA SER A 98 8.64 6.35 -0.63
C SER A 98 7.24 6.20 -0.03
N ILE A 99 6.79 4.95 0.03
CA ILE A 99 5.57 4.57 0.76
C ILE A 99 5.97 3.63 1.88
N VAL A 100 5.60 4.00 3.11
CA VAL A 100 5.77 3.17 4.30
C VAL A 100 4.43 2.51 4.61
N PRO A 101 4.34 1.16 4.50
CA PRO A 101 3.14 0.42 4.83
C PRO A 101 3.05 0.15 6.35
N ALA A 102 1.83 0.08 6.86
CA ALA A 102 1.53 -0.45 8.18
C ALA A 102 0.20 -1.22 8.15
N ILE A 103 0.03 -2.20 9.03
CA ILE A 103 -1.21 -2.97 9.13
C ILE A 103 -1.85 -2.70 10.49
N SER A 104 -3.17 -2.50 10.49
CA SER A 104 -3.98 -2.40 11.69
C SER A 104 -5.13 -3.42 11.67
N ARG A 105 -5.55 -3.83 12.87
CA ARG A 105 -6.70 -4.70 13.13
C ARG A 105 -7.28 -4.39 14.51
N TYR A 106 -8.48 -4.87 14.79
CA TYR A 106 -8.96 -4.95 16.17
C TYR A 106 -8.21 -6.01 16.98
N GLU A 107 -8.06 -5.77 18.29
CA GLU A 107 -7.37 -6.67 19.22
C GLU A 107 -8.01 -8.07 19.25
N ASP A 108 -9.34 -8.13 19.23
CA ASP A 108 -10.13 -9.37 19.24
C ASP A 108 -10.00 -10.20 17.96
N ASP A 109 -9.49 -9.63 16.86
CA ASP A 109 -9.25 -10.33 15.59
C ASP A 109 -7.80 -10.85 15.49
N ASP A 110 -7.25 -11.37 16.60
CA ASP A 110 -5.86 -11.86 16.72
C ASP A 110 -5.50 -12.99 15.74
N PHE A 111 -6.49 -13.75 15.30
CA PHE A 111 -6.33 -14.76 14.25
C PHE A 111 -5.76 -14.19 12.96
N LEU A 112 -5.83 -12.87 12.72
CA LEU A 112 -5.28 -12.21 11.54
C LEU A 112 -3.75 -12.08 11.58
N ASP A 113 -3.11 -12.19 12.75
CA ASP A 113 -1.66 -12.03 12.91
C ASP A 113 -0.86 -13.00 12.03
N GLN A 114 -1.39 -14.22 11.85
CA GLN A 114 -0.77 -15.24 11.00
C GLN A 114 -0.63 -14.82 9.52
N TYR A 115 -1.37 -13.79 9.10
CA TYR A 115 -1.40 -13.33 7.72
C TYR A 115 -0.54 -12.09 7.46
N TYR A 116 0.07 -11.50 8.50
CA TYR A 116 0.87 -10.27 8.34
C TYR A 116 2.04 -10.48 7.39
N SER A 117 2.67 -11.64 7.46
CA SER A 117 3.80 -12.01 6.60
C SER A 117 3.43 -12.06 5.10
N LEU A 118 2.15 -12.14 4.74
CA LEU A 118 1.75 -12.12 3.33
C LEU A 118 2.07 -10.77 2.69
N PHE A 119 1.95 -9.67 3.44
CA PHE A 119 2.22 -8.31 2.96
C PHE A 119 3.70 -7.92 3.10
N GLY A 120 4.58 -8.91 3.26
CA GLY A 120 6.01 -8.73 3.41
C GLY A 120 6.41 -8.15 4.77
N PRO A 121 7.67 -7.72 4.93
CA PRO A 121 8.20 -7.18 6.18
C PRO A 121 7.68 -5.78 6.51
N LEU A 122 6.70 -5.26 5.75
CA LEU A 122 6.20 -3.88 5.85
C LEU A 122 7.33 -2.84 5.73
N LYS A 123 8.29 -3.10 4.87
CA LYS A 123 9.38 -2.17 4.52
C LYS A 123 8.90 -1.08 3.57
N GLN A 124 9.71 -0.04 3.45
CA GLN A 124 9.49 1.05 2.49
C GLN A 124 9.45 0.54 1.04
N PHE A 125 8.49 1.06 0.29
CA PHE A 125 8.40 0.90 -1.15
C PHE A 125 8.97 2.15 -1.82
N ALA A 126 9.90 1.97 -2.75
CA ALA A 126 10.39 3.05 -3.61
C ALA A 126 9.54 3.11 -4.88
N LYS A 127 9.42 4.31 -5.47
CA LYS A 127 8.70 4.48 -6.73
C LYS A 127 9.47 3.82 -7.87
N ASN A 128 8.80 2.96 -8.65
CA ASN A 128 9.38 2.39 -9.86
C ASN A 128 9.37 3.45 -10.97
N ASP A 129 10.42 4.27 -11.01
CA ASP A 129 10.66 5.23 -12.09
C ASP A 129 11.23 4.53 -13.33
N ALA A 130 10.45 3.64 -13.95
CA ALA A 130 10.77 3.12 -15.29
C ALA A 130 10.74 4.21 -16.39
N GLU A 131 10.52 5.47 -16.02
CA GLU A 131 10.57 6.66 -16.88
C GLU A 131 11.76 7.61 -16.63
N GLN A 132 12.72 7.27 -15.76
CA GLN A 132 13.92 8.12 -15.55
C GLN A 132 15.20 7.63 -16.24
N ALA A 133 15.10 6.65 -17.15
CA ALA A 133 16.20 6.21 -18.00
C ALA A 133 15.85 6.37 -19.49
N ARG A 134 15.80 7.62 -19.97
CA ARG A 134 15.93 7.97 -21.40
C ARG A 134 16.71 9.25 -21.59
#